data_AF-A0A948E196-F1
#
_entry.id   AF-A0A948E196-F1
#
_cell.length_a   1.000
_cell.length_b   1.000
_cell.length_c   1.000
_cell.angle_alpha   90.00
_cell.angle_beta   90.00
_cell.angle_gamma   90.00
#
_symmetry.space_group_name_H-M   'P 1'
#
loop_
_entity.id
_entity.type
_entity.pdbx_description
1 polymer ?
#
loop_
_entity_poly.entity_id
_entity_poly.type
_entity_poly.pdbx_seq_one_letter_code
_entity_poly.pdbx_strand_id
1 'polypeptide(L)'
;MKNILFLTILLGSFSFVSCVDKHSNEKDVVSFKVIFGDANGPVTPVCGNTEDDPCDFNLTEGSFSVPLSVRALNENLQTASTFGRTVLISVVPSGILDKDDPHAKVLPDGRLVLAVALNQGEWNGNINFRGAFGAVSIFVEDVGYEPAADVVNSACYNIYPGPGCYAQDDDNPLSGTGAVGVSNYLYFMNPTIYDIQKPADEDAVAEGIRDSDGSELNKFRIQVDAPEYTGDDGCPAGTARLVVTQVSVTGFYVTDVCNRDPESGDLSPNYASLYVYNFNTPEELYRGDCLLSFQGAVDEFQGYTELKNPFWTVDTCHEEDPGCDVDEPKCADLVPAPIELDDLDFGDPLTMERMESALVTIHNVTATTEFLRCDQNGDGVIDYDLASEKQCKYDCEDEVGCVVKEDYDVYFTWTVNLNNVEVGVVSKGIIGFDPEDEANLGQSIYKITGTLKHLDFGSPAWIIIPRDPEDFCLTQTGCEE
;
A
#
# COMPACT_ATOMS: atom_id res chain seq x y z
N MET A 1 69.12 7.24 -28.64
CA MET A 1 69.09 8.05 -29.87
C MET A 1 68.09 7.43 -30.84
N LYS A 2 66.86 7.94 -30.88
CA LYS A 2 65.85 7.60 -31.89
C LYS A 2 65.16 8.89 -32.32
N ASN A 3 65.14 9.12 -33.62
CA ASN A 3 64.69 10.35 -34.27
C ASN A 3 63.17 10.51 -34.14
N ILE A 4 62.75 11.71 -33.74
CA ILE A 4 61.35 12.15 -33.71
C ILE A 4 61.04 12.76 -35.07
N LEU A 5 60.10 12.15 -35.78
CA LEU A 5 59.53 12.64 -37.03
C LEU A 5 58.36 13.59 -36.68
N PHE A 6 58.54 14.88 -36.91
CA PHE A 6 57.49 15.90 -36.76
C PHE A 6 56.55 15.82 -37.97
N LEU A 7 55.33 15.35 -37.77
CA LEU A 7 54.25 15.40 -38.75
C LEU A 7 53.41 16.66 -38.50
N THR A 8 53.58 17.67 -39.35
CA THR A 8 52.81 18.91 -39.31
C THR A 8 51.45 18.66 -39.96
N ILE A 9 50.39 18.52 -39.16
CA ILE A 9 49.01 18.44 -39.63
C ILE A 9 48.50 19.86 -39.89
N LEU A 10 48.20 20.17 -41.15
CA LEU A 10 47.44 21.37 -41.52
C LEU A 10 46.02 21.24 -40.95
N LEU A 11 45.72 21.99 -39.89
CA LEU A 11 44.36 22.23 -39.41
C LEU A 11 43.65 23.18 -40.39
N GLY A 12 42.96 22.60 -41.37
CA GLY A 12 41.97 23.32 -42.16
C GLY A 12 40.81 23.74 -41.26
N SER A 13 40.56 25.04 -41.19
CA SER A 13 39.46 25.65 -40.45
C SER A 13 38.12 25.26 -41.12
N PHE A 14 37.53 24.14 -40.72
CA PHE A 14 36.14 23.85 -41.02
C PHE A 14 35.26 24.73 -40.12
N SER A 15 34.77 25.84 -40.69
CA SER A 15 33.64 26.56 -40.12
C SER A 15 32.42 25.64 -40.17
N PHE A 16 32.15 24.94 -39.07
CA PHE A 16 30.84 24.34 -38.84
C PHE A 16 29.83 25.48 -38.75
N VAL A 17 29.16 25.78 -39.85
CA VAL A 17 27.95 26.58 -39.84
C VAL A 17 26.91 25.70 -39.16
N SER A 18 26.77 25.83 -37.85
CA SER A 18 25.60 25.31 -37.15
C SER A 18 24.40 26.09 -37.70
N CYS A 19 23.64 25.48 -38.61
CA CYS A 19 22.28 25.92 -38.89
C CYS A 19 21.47 25.72 -37.61
N VAL A 20 21.52 26.72 -36.72
CA VAL A 20 20.52 26.87 -35.68
C VAL A 20 19.32 27.45 -36.39
N ASP A 21 18.47 26.57 -36.95
CA ASP A 21 17.13 26.98 -37.33
C ASP A 21 16.45 27.44 -36.04
N LYS A 22 16.39 28.75 -35.85
CA LYS A 22 15.51 29.38 -34.87
C LYS A 22 14.08 29.21 -35.37
N HIS A 23 13.54 28.00 -35.25
CA HIS A 23 12.10 27.83 -35.13
C HIS A 23 11.71 28.45 -33.78
N SER A 24 11.37 29.75 -33.79
CA SER A 24 10.52 30.27 -32.73
C SER A 24 9.16 29.63 -32.96
N ASN A 25 8.95 28.46 -32.36
CA ASN A 25 7.62 27.94 -32.17
C ASN A 25 6.96 28.93 -31.21
N GLU A 26 6.30 29.93 -31.80
CA GLU A 26 5.37 30.79 -31.08
C GLU A 26 4.34 29.83 -30.47
N LYS A 27 4.45 29.63 -29.15
CA LYS A 27 3.55 28.72 -28.45
C LYS A 27 2.24 29.47 -28.28
N ASP A 28 1.20 29.00 -28.95
CA ASP A 28 -0.16 29.55 -28.82
C ASP A 28 -0.67 29.50 -27.37
N VAL A 29 -0.14 28.55 -26.57
CA VAL A 29 -0.43 28.38 -25.14
C VAL A 29 0.87 28.32 -24.35
N VAL A 30 0.95 29.10 -23.26
CA VAL A 30 2.11 29.14 -22.35
C VAL A 30 1.84 28.53 -20.98
N SER A 31 0.57 28.47 -20.56
CA SER A 31 0.14 27.92 -19.26
C SER A 31 -1.36 27.65 -19.24
N PHE A 32 -1.83 26.91 -18.22
CA PHE A 32 -3.26 26.79 -17.91
C PHE A 32 -3.60 27.52 -16.61
N LYS A 33 -4.75 28.21 -16.60
CA LYS A 33 -5.40 28.65 -15.37
C LYS A 33 -6.39 27.56 -14.94
N VAL A 34 -6.20 27.03 -13.74
CA VAL A 34 -7.00 25.94 -13.18
C VAL A 34 -7.67 26.46 -11.90
N ILE A 35 -8.99 26.45 -11.84
CA ILE A 35 -9.75 27.02 -10.72
C ILE A 35 -10.89 26.07 -10.37
N PHE A 36 -11.12 25.84 -9.07
CA PHE A 36 -12.37 25.24 -8.61
C PHE A 36 -13.52 26.20 -8.84
N GLY A 37 -14.42 25.85 -9.75
CA GLY A 37 -15.41 26.77 -10.28
C GLY A 37 -16.08 26.32 -11.57
N ASP A 38 -17.07 27.08 -11.97
CA ASP A 38 -17.77 26.92 -13.22
C ASP A 38 -17.45 28.07 -14.19
N ALA A 39 -18.15 28.12 -15.32
CA ALA A 39 -18.00 29.19 -16.30
C ALA A 39 -18.36 30.60 -15.76
N ASN A 40 -19.09 30.67 -14.63
CA ASN A 40 -19.53 31.92 -14.01
C ASN A 40 -18.53 32.43 -12.96
N GLY A 41 -17.59 31.60 -12.51
CA GLY A 41 -16.51 31.99 -11.63
C GLY A 41 -16.09 30.90 -10.65
N PRO A 42 -15.22 31.26 -9.68
CA PRO A 42 -14.81 30.34 -8.63
C PRO A 42 -16.03 29.87 -7.84
N VAL A 43 -16.11 28.56 -7.63
CA VAL A 43 -17.07 27.91 -6.73
C VAL A 43 -16.23 27.29 -5.64
N THR A 44 -16.46 27.72 -4.41
CA THR A 44 -15.76 27.17 -3.26
C THR A 44 -16.20 25.71 -3.06
N PRO A 45 -15.28 24.74 -3.08
CA PRO A 45 -15.52 23.37 -2.66
C PRO A 45 -16.19 23.31 -1.28
N VAL A 46 -17.01 22.27 -1.05
CA VAL A 46 -17.82 22.16 0.18
C VAL A 46 -16.93 22.04 1.43
N CYS A 47 -15.75 21.42 1.30
CA CYS A 47 -14.75 21.22 2.35
C CYS A 47 -13.35 21.35 1.75
N GLY A 48 -12.31 21.20 2.58
CA GLY A 48 -10.92 21.07 2.12
C GLY A 48 -10.33 22.39 1.61
N ASN A 49 -10.94 23.52 1.94
CA ASN A 49 -10.43 24.84 1.53
C ASN A 49 -9.22 25.27 2.35
N THR A 50 -9.06 24.71 3.55
CA THR A 50 -7.98 24.99 4.49
C THR A 50 -7.56 23.71 5.18
N GLU A 51 -6.32 23.69 5.67
CA GLU A 51 -5.76 22.55 6.43
C GLU A 51 -6.53 22.28 7.73
N ASP A 52 -7.09 23.32 8.37
CA ASP A 52 -7.91 23.22 9.58
C ASP A 52 -9.36 22.71 9.33
N ASP A 53 -9.77 22.59 8.05
CA ASP A 53 -11.10 22.12 7.63
C ASP A 53 -10.96 21.19 6.42
N PRO A 54 -10.24 20.06 6.59
CA PRO A 54 -10.02 19.10 5.51
C PRO A 54 -11.32 18.36 5.17
N CYS A 55 -11.43 17.89 3.94
CA CYS A 55 -12.44 16.94 3.56
C CYS A 55 -12.17 15.56 4.19
N ASP A 56 -13.22 14.80 4.49
CA ASP A 56 -13.05 13.41 4.92
C ASP A 56 -12.40 12.56 3.81
N PHE A 57 -11.52 11.66 4.21
CA PHE A 57 -11.03 10.60 3.33
C PHE A 57 -12.16 9.58 3.11
N ASN A 58 -12.32 9.14 1.86
CA ASN A 58 -13.27 8.11 1.48
C ASN A 58 -12.78 7.48 0.16
N LEU A 59 -13.01 6.19 -0.06
CA LEU A 59 -12.69 5.46 -1.30
C LEU A 59 -13.92 5.05 -2.12
N THR A 60 -15.11 5.40 -1.63
CA THR A 60 -16.39 5.13 -2.31
C THR A 60 -16.42 5.86 -3.66
N GLU A 61 -16.89 5.17 -4.70
CA GLU A 61 -17.05 5.77 -6.03
C GLU A 61 -17.93 7.03 -5.98
N GLY A 62 -17.48 8.08 -6.66
CA GLY A 62 -18.16 9.37 -6.70
C GLY A 62 -18.25 10.10 -5.35
N SER A 63 -17.47 9.69 -4.33
CA SER A 63 -17.45 10.34 -3.01
C SER A 63 -17.14 11.83 -3.10
N PHE A 64 -16.27 12.23 -4.04
CA PHE A 64 -15.92 13.62 -4.30
C PHE A 64 -16.20 14.05 -5.72
N SER A 65 -16.99 15.12 -5.84
CA SER A 65 -17.24 15.83 -7.09
C SER A 65 -16.98 17.32 -6.89
N VAL A 66 -16.06 17.87 -7.68
CA VAL A 66 -15.72 19.30 -7.61
C VAL A 66 -15.83 19.94 -9.00
N PRO A 67 -16.51 21.09 -9.13
CA PRO A 67 -16.53 21.84 -10.37
C PRO A 67 -15.14 22.40 -10.65
N LEU A 68 -14.67 22.23 -11.87
CA LEU A 68 -13.35 22.64 -12.32
C LEU A 68 -13.46 23.43 -13.63
N SER A 69 -12.79 24.59 -13.64
CA SER A 69 -12.62 25.43 -14.82
C SER A 69 -11.15 25.43 -15.24
N VAL A 70 -10.90 25.05 -16.49
CA VAL A 70 -9.57 25.03 -17.12
C VAL A 70 -9.57 26.00 -18.29
N ARG A 71 -8.59 26.92 -18.30
CA ARG A 71 -8.43 27.91 -19.36
C ARG A 71 -7.00 27.94 -19.86
N ALA A 72 -6.81 27.70 -21.16
CA ALA A 72 -5.56 27.89 -21.87
C ALA A 72 -5.20 29.38 -21.95
N LEU A 73 -3.97 29.74 -21.56
CA LEU A 73 -3.49 31.12 -21.58
C LEU A 73 -2.40 31.31 -22.63
N ASN A 74 -2.49 32.40 -23.38
CA ASN A 74 -1.44 32.85 -24.29
C ASN A 74 -0.35 33.66 -23.56
N GLU A 75 0.66 34.14 -24.29
CA GLU A 75 1.76 34.95 -23.75
C GLU A 75 1.33 36.24 -23.00
N ASN A 76 0.13 36.74 -23.28
CA ASN A 76 -0.44 37.92 -22.63
C ASN A 76 -1.34 37.57 -21.42
N LEU A 77 -1.33 36.29 -20.99
CA LEU A 77 -2.19 35.74 -19.94
C LEU A 77 -3.69 35.91 -20.22
N GLN A 78 -4.06 36.00 -21.51
CA GLN A 78 -5.43 36.01 -21.98
C GLN A 78 -5.82 34.61 -22.47
N THR A 79 -7.13 34.32 -22.52
CA THR A 79 -7.62 33.05 -23.07
C THR A 79 -7.10 32.84 -24.49
N ALA A 80 -6.40 31.73 -24.72
CA ALA A 80 -5.96 31.30 -26.03
C ALA A 80 -7.14 30.66 -26.78
N SER A 81 -8.04 31.49 -27.31
CA SER A 81 -9.33 31.03 -27.88
C SER A 81 -9.21 30.18 -29.15
N THR A 82 -8.02 30.11 -29.75
CA THR A 82 -7.71 29.22 -30.88
C THR A 82 -7.28 27.83 -30.44
N PHE A 83 -6.99 27.61 -29.16
CA PHE A 83 -6.59 26.31 -28.64
C PHE A 83 -7.81 25.40 -28.48
N GLY A 84 -7.78 24.24 -29.14
CA GLY A 84 -8.89 23.28 -29.15
C GLY A 84 -8.46 21.84 -28.96
N ARG A 85 -7.28 21.61 -28.36
CA ARG A 85 -6.70 20.28 -28.17
C ARG A 85 -7.13 19.66 -26.84
N THR A 86 -6.86 18.38 -26.70
CA THR A 86 -7.00 17.63 -25.45
C THR A 86 -5.90 18.02 -24.47
N VAL A 87 -6.28 18.13 -23.20
CA VAL A 87 -5.35 18.22 -22.06
C VAL A 87 -5.57 17.04 -21.14
N LEU A 88 -4.51 16.69 -20.42
CA LEU A 88 -4.56 15.70 -19.35
C LEU A 88 -4.78 16.39 -18.02
N ILE A 89 -5.69 15.85 -17.22
CA ILE A 89 -5.96 16.27 -15.85
C ILE A 89 -5.60 15.12 -14.91
N SER A 90 -4.80 15.40 -13.89
CA SER A 90 -4.45 14.46 -12.83
C SER A 90 -4.66 15.11 -11.46
N VAL A 91 -4.87 14.28 -10.44
CA VAL A 91 -4.94 14.71 -9.04
C VAL A 91 -3.64 14.30 -8.35
N VAL A 92 -2.88 15.28 -7.87
CA VAL A 92 -1.52 15.05 -7.34
C VAL A 92 -1.39 15.60 -5.92
N PRO A 93 -0.54 15.01 -5.06
CA PRO A 93 0.22 13.77 -5.29
C PRO A 93 -0.60 12.50 -5.02
N SER A 94 -1.76 12.62 -4.37
CA SER A 94 -2.42 11.52 -3.66
C SER A 94 -3.91 11.39 -3.97
N GLY A 95 -4.34 11.71 -5.19
CA GLY A 95 -5.73 11.55 -5.59
C GLY A 95 -5.95 10.34 -6.49
N ILE A 96 -7.10 9.69 -6.33
CA ILE A 96 -7.51 8.48 -7.03
C ILE A 96 -8.71 8.81 -7.90
N LEU A 97 -8.48 8.99 -9.21
CA LEU A 97 -9.56 9.27 -10.16
C LEU A 97 -10.54 8.09 -10.28
N ASP A 98 -11.77 8.39 -10.65
CA ASP A 98 -12.77 7.38 -10.99
C ASP A 98 -12.41 6.71 -12.33
N LYS A 99 -12.24 5.38 -12.31
CA LYS A 99 -11.91 4.58 -13.50
C LYS A 99 -13.05 4.53 -14.52
N ASP A 100 -14.29 4.74 -14.06
CA ASP A 100 -15.49 4.68 -14.88
C ASP A 100 -15.87 6.06 -15.45
N ASP A 101 -15.10 7.11 -15.16
CA ASP A 101 -15.29 8.41 -15.81
C ASP A 101 -15.10 8.27 -17.34
N PRO A 102 -16.02 8.80 -18.16
CA PRO A 102 -15.92 8.66 -19.62
C PRO A 102 -14.66 9.31 -20.23
N HIS A 103 -14.00 10.21 -19.49
CA HIS A 103 -12.73 10.83 -19.89
C HIS A 103 -11.51 10.12 -19.32
N ALA A 104 -11.68 9.12 -18.45
CA ALA A 104 -10.58 8.39 -17.84
C ALA A 104 -9.76 7.63 -18.89
N LYS A 105 -8.43 7.75 -18.79
CA LYS A 105 -7.45 7.05 -19.62
C LYS A 105 -6.29 6.58 -18.77
N VAL A 106 -5.91 5.32 -18.94
CA VAL A 106 -4.67 4.76 -18.39
C VAL A 106 -3.57 5.01 -19.43
N LEU A 107 -2.58 5.80 -19.05
CA LEU A 107 -1.44 6.12 -19.90
C LEU A 107 -0.43 4.95 -19.91
N PRO A 108 0.49 4.91 -20.90
CA PRO A 108 1.52 3.84 -20.95
C PRO A 108 2.45 3.78 -19.73
N ASP A 109 2.55 4.87 -18.97
CA ASP A 109 3.30 4.93 -17.71
C ASP A 109 2.51 4.42 -16.49
N GLY A 110 1.27 3.95 -16.72
CA GLY A 110 0.36 3.41 -15.70
C GLY A 110 -0.48 4.48 -14.98
N ARG A 111 -0.28 5.78 -15.25
CA ARG A 111 -1.09 6.83 -14.63
C ARG A 111 -2.53 6.81 -15.17
N LEU A 112 -3.51 6.85 -14.27
CA LEU A 112 -4.89 7.19 -14.62
C LEU A 112 -5.03 8.72 -14.67
N VAL A 113 -5.54 9.25 -15.78
CA VAL A 113 -5.78 10.69 -16.00
C VAL A 113 -7.14 10.91 -16.65
N LEU A 114 -7.67 12.14 -16.59
CA LEU A 114 -8.80 12.55 -17.42
C LEU A 114 -8.28 13.25 -18.68
N ALA A 115 -8.65 12.75 -19.86
CA ALA A 115 -8.33 13.37 -21.14
C ALA A 115 -9.53 14.20 -21.62
N VAL A 116 -9.43 15.54 -21.52
CA VAL A 116 -10.54 16.45 -21.85
C VAL A 116 -10.17 17.42 -22.97
N ALA A 117 -11.07 17.58 -23.94
CA ALA A 117 -10.90 18.55 -25.02
C ALA A 117 -11.33 19.95 -24.59
N LEU A 118 -10.47 20.94 -24.82
CA LEU A 118 -10.81 22.35 -24.63
C LEU A 118 -11.59 22.86 -25.84
N ASN A 119 -12.63 23.66 -25.60
CA ASN A 119 -13.38 24.35 -26.63
C ASN A 119 -13.11 25.85 -26.53
N GLN A 120 -12.51 26.42 -27.58
CA GLN A 120 -12.07 27.82 -27.60
C GLN A 120 -11.18 28.19 -26.40
N GLY A 121 -10.25 27.30 -26.07
CA GLY A 121 -9.29 27.46 -24.98
C GLY A 121 -9.87 27.24 -23.59
N GLU A 122 -11.11 26.74 -23.46
CA GLU A 122 -11.77 26.56 -22.16
C GLU A 122 -12.46 25.19 -22.03
N TRP A 123 -12.46 24.67 -20.82
CA TRP A 123 -13.20 23.47 -20.43
C TRP A 123 -13.76 23.73 -19.03
N ASN A 124 -15.03 23.40 -18.84
CA ASN A 124 -15.72 23.49 -17.57
C ASN A 124 -16.48 22.19 -17.36
N GLY A 125 -16.27 21.53 -16.23
CA GLY A 125 -16.92 20.28 -15.91
C GLY A 125 -16.75 19.95 -14.44
N ASN A 126 -17.33 18.85 -14.01
CA ASN A 126 -17.01 18.28 -12.72
C ASN A 126 -15.91 17.24 -12.92
N ILE A 127 -14.96 17.22 -12.00
CA ILE A 127 -14.07 16.07 -11.85
C ILE A 127 -14.61 15.23 -10.69
N ASN A 128 -14.63 13.92 -10.89
CA ASN A 128 -14.95 12.98 -9.84
C ASN A 128 -13.69 12.17 -9.52
N PHE A 129 -13.42 12.01 -8.24
CA PHE A 129 -12.37 11.10 -7.79
C PHE A 129 -12.89 10.31 -6.60
N ARG A 130 -12.43 9.05 -6.51
CA ARG A 130 -12.85 8.07 -5.51
C ARG A 130 -12.32 8.40 -4.14
N GLY A 131 -11.10 8.96 -4.06
CA GLY A 131 -10.47 9.37 -2.82
C GLY A 131 -9.28 10.30 -3.04
N ALA A 132 -8.91 11.02 -1.97
CA ALA A 132 -7.73 11.86 -1.89
C ALA A 132 -7.34 12.03 -0.42
N PHE A 133 -6.05 12.21 -0.13
CA PHE A 133 -5.55 12.45 1.22
C PHE A 133 -4.45 13.52 1.24
N GLY A 134 -4.32 14.22 2.36
CA GLY A 134 -3.39 15.33 2.53
C GLY A 134 -3.72 16.53 1.63
N ALA A 135 -2.69 17.32 1.29
CA ALA A 135 -2.84 18.46 0.39
C ALA A 135 -2.73 18.01 -1.08
N VAL A 136 -3.84 18.07 -1.82
CA VAL A 136 -3.90 17.70 -3.23
C VAL A 136 -4.17 18.90 -4.13
N SER A 137 -3.73 18.82 -5.38
CA SER A 137 -3.99 19.81 -6.41
C SER A 137 -4.37 19.12 -7.71
N ILE A 138 -5.11 19.85 -8.53
CA ILE A 138 -5.43 19.44 -9.89
C ILE A 138 -4.34 19.95 -10.81
N PHE A 139 -3.62 19.02 -11.44
CA PHE A 139 -2.54 19.28 -12.37
C PHE A 139 -3.06 19.08 -13.80
N VAL A 140 -2.90 20.10 -14.63
CA VAL A 140 -3.32 20.09 -16.04
C VAL A 140 -2.10 20.25 -16.93
N GLU A 141 -1.95 19.37 -17.93
CA GLU A 141 -0.83 19.37 -18.86
C GLU A 141 -1.27 19.16 -20.31
N ASP A 142 -0.62 19.85 -21.25
CA ASP A 142 -0.69 19.58 -22.69
C ASP A 142 0.57 18.84 -23.14
N VAL A 143 0.45 17.52 -23.20
CA VAL A 143 1.50 16.61 -23.72
C VAL A 143 1.32 16.31 -25.21
N GLY A 144 0.24 16.80 -25.83
CA GLY A 144 -0.09 16.58 -27.24
C GLY A 144 -0.95 15.34 -27.52
N TYR A 145 -1.33 14.60 -26.48
CA TYR A 145 -2.13 13.39 -26.57
C TYR A 145 -3.57 13.67 -26.96
N GLU A 146 -4.06 13.01 -28.02
CA GLU A 146 -5.47 13.05 -28.44
C GLU A 146 -6.02 11.63 -28.58
N PRO A 147 -6.87 11.14 -27.66
CA PRO A 147 -7.31 9.75 -27.69
C PRO A 147 -8.16 9.44 -28.94
N ALA A 148 -7.76 8.41 -29.68
CA ALA A 148 -8.50 7.89 -30.82
C ALA A 148 -9.72 7.08 -30.37
N ALA A 149 -10.80 7.12 -31.15
CA ALA A 149 -11.98 6.28 -30.90
C ALA A 149 -11.73 4.79 -31.20
N ASP A 150 -10.80 4.50 -32.10
CA ASP A 150 -10.35 3.14 -32.45
C ASP A 150 -8.82 3.13 -32.47
N VAL A 151 -8.23 2.38 -31.55
CA VAL A 151 -6.77 2.27 -31.36
C VAL A 151 -6.06 1.86 -32.65
N VAL A 152 -6.66 0.98 -33.46
CA VAL A 152 -6.03 0.47 -34.69
C VAL A 152 -5.95 1.54 -35.78
N ASN A 153 -6.81 2.55 -35.71
CA ASN A 153 -6.87 3.65 -36.67
C ASN A 153 -6.16 4.92 -36.19
N SER A 154 -5.60 4.92 -34.97
CA SER A 154 -4.90 6.09 -34.45
C SER A 154 -3.68 6.43 -35.31
N ALA A 155 -3.36 7.72 -35.42
CA ALA A 155 -2.15 8.17 -36.11
C ALA A 155 -0.87 7.55 -35.52
N CYS A 156 -0.87 7.23 -34.22
CA CYS A 156 0.30 6.72 -33.51
C CYS A 156 0.41 5.18 -33.41
N TYR A 157 -0.60 4.41 -33.83
CA TYR A 157 -0.67 2.95 -33.64
C TYR A 157 0.61 2.20 -34.06
N ASN A 158 1.07 2.44 -35.29
CA ASN A 158 2.22 1.75 -35.87
C ASN A 158 3.57 2.45 -35.65
N ILE A 159 3.56 3.65 -35.07
CA ILE A 159 4.77 4.47 -34.89
C ILE A 159 5.16 4.66 -33.44
N TYR A 160 4.29 4.30 -32.49
CA TYR A 160 4.61 4.29 -31.07
C TYR A 160 5.58 3.15 -30.71
N PRO A 161 6.64 3.42 -29.91
CA PRO A 161 7.07 4.73 -29.41
C PRO A 161 7.75 5.55 -30.53
N GLY A 162 7.22 6.75 -30.80
CA GLY A 162 7.69 7.64 -31.86
C GLY A 162 7.63 9.10 -31.43
N PRO A 163 8.43 10.02 -32.02
CA PRO A 163 8.41 11.43 -31.63
C PRO A 163 7.01 12.04 -31.74
N GLY A 164 6.51 12.60 -30.63
CA GLY A 164 5.18 13.23 -30.56
C GLY A 164 4.03 12.28 -30.25
N CYS A 165 4.22 10.96 -30.35
CA CYS A 165 3.21 9.97 -29.99
C CYS A 165 3.32 9.58 -28.52
N TYR A 166 2.33 10.00 -27.72
CA TYR A 166 2.34 9.75 -26.29
C TYR A 166 1.90 8.32 -25.94
N ALA A 167 0.98 7.75 -26.72
CA ALA A 167 0.47 6.38 -26.55
C ALA A 167 0.11 5.72 -27.90
N GLN A 168 -0.18 4.42 -27.91
CA GLN A 168 -0.61 3.71 -29.14
C GLN A 168 -1.98 4.17 -29.62
N ASP A 169 -2.85 4.63 -28.74
CA ASP A 169 -4.18 5.15 -29.05
C ASP A 169 -4.19 6.68 -29.29
N ASP A 170 -3.01 7.30 -29.45
CA ASP A 170 -2.89 8.72 -29.74
C ASP A 170 -3.16 9.01 -31.23
N ASP A 171 -4.13 9.87 -31.53
CA ASP A 171 -4.51 10.29 -32.88
C ASP A 171 -3.72 11.52 -33.35
N ASN A 172 -2.82 12.06 -32.53
CA ASN A 172 -2.03 13.23 -32.86
C ASN A 172 -0.51 12.96 -32.74
N PRO A 173 0.22 12.86 -33.86
CA PRO A 173 1.66 12.63 -33.83
C PRO A 173 2.47 13.92 -33.53
N LEU A 174 1.81 15.06 -33.27
CA LEU A 174 2.46 16.32 -32.93
C LEU A 174 2.63 16.45 -31.43
N SER A 175 3.84 16.82 -31.01
CA SER A 175 4.12 17.13 -29.61
C SER A 175 3.17 18.20 -29.05
N GLY A 176 2.86 18.09 -27.75
CA GLY A 176 2.15 19.12 -27.01
C GLY A 176 2.95 20.42 -26.91
N THR A 177 2.26 21.47 -26.46
CA THR A 177 2.93 22.75 -26.14
C THR A 177 3.84 22.62 -24.90
N GLY A 178 3.61 21.61 -24.05
CA GLY A 178 4.25 21.47 -22.74
C GLY A 178 3.78 22.53 -21.74
N ALA A 179 2.68 23.22 -22.02
CA ALA A 179 2.04 24.12 -21.08
C ALA A 179 1.46 23.32 -19.91
N VAL A 180 1.53 23.89 -18.71
CA VAL A 180 1.02 23.29 -17.48
C VAL A 180 0.23 24.31 -16.67
N GLY A 181 -0.63 23.82 -15.78
CA GLY A 181 -1.34 24.62 -14.78
C GLY A 181 -1.69 23.79 -13.56
N VAL A 182 -1.82 24.46 -12.41
CA VAL A 182 -2.11 23.84 -11.12
C VAL A 182 -3.22 24.62 -10.45
N SER A 183 -4.17 23.92 -9.83
CA SER A 183 -5.20 24.55 -8.98
C SER A 183 -4.60 25.06 -7.66
N ASN A 184 -5.44 25.68 -6.83
CA ASN A 184 -5.14 25.78 -5.41
C ASN A 184 -5.21 24.38 -4.76
N TYR A 185 -4.71 24.26 -3.53
CA TYR A 185 -4.86 23.03 -2.75
C TYR A 185 -6.31 22.76 -2.35
N LEU A 186 -6.65 21.47 -2.34
CA LEU A 186 -7.70 20.90 -1.51
C LEU A 186 -7.02 20.08 -0.41
N TYR A 187 -7.53 20.17 0.80
CA TYR A 187 -7.02 19.41 1.94
C TYR A 187 -7.99 18.27 2.26
N PHE A 188 -7.45 17.09 2.49
CA PHE A 188 -8.16 15.89 2.88
C PHE A 188 -7.53 15.30 4.13
N MET A 189 -8.34 14.64 4.94
CA MET A 189 -7.86 13.82 6.04
C MET A 189 -6.92 12.73 5.50
N ASN A 190 -5.95 12.35 6.31
CA ASN A 190 -5.09 11.22 6.03
C ASN A 190 -5.86 9.90 6.25
N PRO A 191 -5.56 8.82 5.51
CA PRO A 191 -6.22 7.54 5.67
C PRO A 191 -5.93 6.92 7.05
N THR A 192 -6.84 6.07 7.50
CA THR A 192 -6.69 5.23 8.70
C THR A 192 -6.05 3.88 8.35
N ILE A 193 -5.77 3.04 9.35
CA ILE A 193 -5.34 1.65 9.08
C ILE A 193 -6.44 0.87 8.35
N TYR A 194 -7.72 1.07 8.72
CA TYR A 194 -8.86 0.46 8.06
C TYR A 194 -8.89 0.76 6.57
N ASP A 195 -8.65 2.02 6.21
CA ASP A 195 -8.63 2.47 4.80
C ASP A 195 -7.50 1.83 3.98
N ILE A 196 -6.40 1.47 4.65
CA ILE A 196 -5.25 0.79 4.02
C ILE A 196 -5.55 -0.70 3.88
N GLN A 197 -6.02 -1.33 4.94
CA GLN A 197 -6.19 -2.79 5.02
C GLN A 197 -7.45 -3.30 4.31
N LYS A 198 -8.49 -2.47 4.17
CA LYS A 198 -9.73 -2.93 3.56
C LYS A 198 -9.53 -3.22 2.05
N PRO A 199 -9.87 -4.43 1.57
CA PRO A 199 -9.84 -4.74 0.14
C PRO A 199 -10.90 -3.93 -0.63
N ALA A 200 -10.66 -3.75 -1.93
CA ALA A 200 -11.60 -3.06 -2.81
C ALA A 200 -12.96 -3.78 -2.95
N ASP A 201 -12.94 -5.11 -2.81
CA ASP A 201 -14.09 -5.99 -3.04
C ASP A 201 -14.12 -7.14 -2.01
N GLU A 202 -14.76 -6.90 -0.86
CA GLU A 202 -14.91 -7.91 0.20
C GLU A 202 -15.72 -9.14 -0.26
N ASP A 203 -16.65 -8.98 -1.22
CA ASP A 203 -17.44 -10.10 -1.74
C ASP A 203 -16.53 -11.05 -2.54
N ALA A 204 -15.63 -10.50 -3.36
CA ALA A 204 -14.64 -11.29 -4.10
C ALA A 204 -13.66 -12.02 -3.16
N VAL A 205 -13.22 -11.37 -2.08
CA VAL A 205 -12.39 -12.01 -1.04
C VAL A 205 -13.16 -13.16 -0.37
N ALA A 206 -14.42 -12.95 0.01
CA ALA A 206 -15.27 -13.99 0.61
C ALA A 206 -15.49 -15.20 -0.33
N GLU A 207 -15.49 -14.98 -1.64
CA GLU A 207 -15.53 -16.04 -2.67
C GLU A 207 -14.16 -16.72 -2.90
N GLY A 208 -13.10 -16.28 -2.21
CA GLY A 208 -11.75 -16.82 -2.32
C GLY A 208 -10.99 -16.35 -3.57
N ILE A 209 -11.40 -15.23 -4.17
CA ILE A 209 -10.69 -14.62 -5.30
C ILE A 209 -9.45 -13.90 -4.77
N ARG A 210 -8.28 -14.47 -5.02
CA ARG A 210 -7.00 -13.97 -4.47
C ARG A 210 -6.47 -12.70 -5.13
N ASP A 211 -7.03 -12.27 -6.26
CA ASP A 211 -6.56 -11.04 -6.93
C ASP A 211 -7.27 -9.78 -6.37
N SER A 212 -8.16 -9.93 -5.37
CA SER A 212 -9.00 -8.87 -4.81
C SER A 212 -8.75 -8.58 -3.32
N ASP A 213 -7.80 -9.25 -2.69
CA ASP A 213 -7.41 -9.03 -1.29
C ASP A 213 -6.57 -7.75 -1.11
N GLY A 214 -5.82 -7.33 -2.12
CA GLY A 214 -4.93 -6.17 -2.02
C GLY A 214 -5.63 -4.83 -1.74
N SER A 215 -4.92 -3.98 -1.00
CA SER A 215 -5.26 -2.60 -0.70
C SER A 215 -5.51 -1.74 -1.95
N GLU A 216 -6.58 -0.93 -1.94
CA GLU A 216 -6.77 0.12 -2.94
C GLU A 216 -5.68 1.21 -2.89
N LEU A 217 -4.97 1.31 -1.78
CA LEU A 217 -3.87 2.26 -1.57
C LEU A 217 -2.51 1.65 -1.94
N ASN A 218 -2.45 0.43 -2.50
CA ASN A 218 -1.21 -0.16 -2.98
C ASN A 218 -0.44 0.80 -3.90
N LYS A 219 0.87 0.96 -3.64
CA LYS A 219 1.82 1.88 -4.31
C LYS A 219 1.65 3.36 -3.96
N PHE A 220 0.72 3.73 -3.09
CA PHE A 220 0.66 5.08 -2.54
C PHE A 220 1.62 5.24 -1.37
N ARG A 221 2.21 6.43 -1.26
CA ARG A 221 2.87 6.86 -0.03
C ARG A 221 1.84 7.56 0.85
N ILE A 222 1.49 6.94 1.96
CA ILE A 222 0.47 7.42 2.89
C ILE A 222 1.10 7.88 4.20
N GLN A 223 0.35 8.65 4.97
CA GLN A 223 0.59 8.94 6.37
C GLN A 223 -0.70 8.57 7.13
N VAL A 224 -0.56 8.00 8.32
CA VAL A 224 -1.65 7.79 9.27
C VAL A 224 -1.34 8.65 10.49
N ASP A 225 -2.32 9.39 10.96
CA ASP A 225 -2.20 10.29 12.10
C ASP A 225 -3.03 9.81 13.28
N ALA A 226 -2.55 10.07 14.49
CA ALA A 226 -3.29 9.92 15.73
C ALA A 226 -3.04 11.10 16.67
N PRO A 227 -4.07 11.56 17.40
CA PRO A 227 -3.89 12.56 18.43
C PRO A 227 -3.08 12.01 19.60
N GLU A 228 -2.40 12.91 20.31
CA GLU A 228 -1.72 12.63 21.58
C GLU A 228 -2.63 11.89 22.56
N TYR A 229 -2.07 10.91 23.28
CA TYR A 229 -2.79 10.22 24.32
C TYR A 229 -2.91 11.09 25.57
N THR A 230 -4.14 11.43 25.93
CA THR A 230 -4.44 12.31 27.08
C THR A 230 -4.83 11.54 28.35
N GLY A 231 -4.64 10.22 28.41
CA GLY A 231 -4.96 9.40 29.59
C GLY A 231 -6.43 8.99 29.74
N ASP A 232 -7.24 9.05 28.68
CA ASP A 232 -8.62 8.54 28.67
C ASP A 232 -8.72 7.30 27.78
N ASP A 233 -9.27 6.23 28.32
CA ASP A 233 -9.51 4.95 27.64
C ASP A 233 -10.66 5.06 26.62
N GLY A 234 -11.44 6.14 26.68
CA GLY A 234 -12.43 6.47 25.68
C GLY A 234 -11.79 6.91 24.37
N CYS A 235 -12.13 6.24 23.27
CA CYS A 235 -11.86 6.69 21.92
C CYS A 235 -12.88 7.76 21.51
N PRO A 236 -12.50 9.04 21.34
CA PRO A 236 -13.37 10.00 20.68
C PRO A 236 -13.86 9.46 19.32
N ALA A 237 -15.04 9.89 18.89
CA ALA A 237 -15.52 9.52 17.56
C ALA A 237 -14.59 10.13 16.50
N GLY A 238 -14.13 9.31 15.55
CA GLY A 238 -13.31 9.76 14.43
C GLY A 238 -11.82 9.98 14.73
N THR A 239 -11.28 9.43 15.82
CA THR A 239 -9.85 9.52 16.14
C THR A 239 -9.20 8.15 16.17
N ALA A 240 -8.05 8.00 15.53
CA ALA A 240 -7.21 6.82 15.66
C ALA A 240 -6.46 6.80 16.99
N ARG A 241 -6.07 5.62 17.47
CA ARG A 241 -5.07 5.45 18.54
C ARG A 241 -4.18 4.27 18.19
N LEU A 242 -2.97 4.60 17.77
CA LEU A 242 -2.03 3.67 17.17
C LEU A 242 -1.14 3.08 18.25
N VAL A 243 -1.30 1.80 18.55
CA VAL A 243 -0.53 1.10 19.59
C VAL A 243 0.34 0.04 18.94
N VAL A 244 1.64 0.02 19.26
CA VAL A 244 2.57 -1.00 18.80
C VAL A 244 2.28 -2.32 19.54
N THR A 245 1.85 -3.35 18.80
CA THR A 245 1.45 -4.64 19.38
C THR A 245 2.58 -5.67 19.40
N GLN A 246 3.54 -5.54 18.49
CA GLN A 246 4.75 -6.38 18.42
C GLN A 246 5.88 -5.65 17.69
N VAL A 247 7.12 -5.85 18.15
CA VAL A 247 8.33 -5.43 17.43
C VAL A 247 9.04 -6.69 16.92
N SER A 248 9.45 -6.69 15.65
CA SER A 248 10.15 -7.80 15.01
C SER A 248 11.54 -7.39 14.53
N VAL A 249 12.31 -8.35 14.02
CA VAL A 249 13.66 -8.09 13.48
C VAL A 249 13.67 -7.25 12.19
N THR A 250 12.51 -7.11 11.55
CA THR A 250 12.34 -6.42 10.26
C THR A 250 11.20 -5.40 10.30
N GLY A 251 10.82 -4.91 11.48
CA GLY A 251 9.72 -3.95 11.56
C GLY A 251 8.92 -4.06 12.85
N PHE A 252 7.67 -3.65 12.80
CA PHE A 252 6.75 -3.72 13.93
C PHE A 252 5.31 -3.80 13.44
N TYR A 253 4.43 -4.25 14.32
CA TYR A 253 2.98 -4.30 14.11
C TYR A 253 2.33 -3.20 14.92
N VAL A 254 1.35 -2.53 14.32
CA VAL A 254 0.58 -1.45 14.93
C VAL A 254 -0.90 -1.75 14.77
N THR A 255 -1.67 -1.46 15.81
CA THR A 255 -3.14 -1.59 15.81
C THR A 255 -3.76 -0.25 16.17
N ASP A 256 -4.76 0.17 15.39
CA ASP A 256 -5.66 1.25 15.78
C ASP A 256 -6.72 0.73 16.74
N VAL A 257 -6.51 0.93 18.04
CA VAL A 257 -7.44 0.47 19.09
C VAL A 257 -8.72 1.30 19.16
N CYS A 258 -8.75 2.42 18.43
CA CYS A 258 -9.93 3.25 18.24
C CYS A 258 -10.57 3.07 16.87
N ASN A 259 -10.17 2.05 16.12
CA ASN A 259 -10.74 1.73 14.82
C ASN A 259 -12.26 1.56 14.94
N ARG A 260 -12.99 2.28 14.09
CA ARG A 260 -14.45 2.23 14.04
C ARG A 260 -14.88 1.67 12.71
N ASP A 261 -15.77 0.70 12.76
CA ASP A 261 -16.44 0.22 11.56
C ASP A 261 -17.26 1.39 10.97
N PRO A 262 -17.04 1.75 9.68
CA PRO A 262 -17.67 2.93 9.10
C PRO A 262 -19.18 2.79 8.92
N GLU A 263 -19.72 1.56 8.89
CA GLU A 263 -21.15 1.31 8.73
C GLU A 263 -21.90 1.42 10.05
N SER A 264 -21.36 0.80 11.10
CA SER A 264 -21.98 0.77 12.44
C SER A 264 -21.57 1.97 13.32
N GLY A 265 -20.38 2.50 13.10
CA GLY A 265 -19.72 3.49 13.97
C GLY A 265 -19.17 2.91 15.28
N ASP A 266 -19.32 1.60 15.52
CA ASP A 266 -18.83 0.91 16.71
C ASP A 266 -17.35 0.58 16.59
N LEU A 267 -16.67 0.40 17.73
CA LEU A 267 -15.29 -0.07 17.74
C LEU A 267 -15.22 -1.47 17.14
N SER A 268 -14.26 -1.68 16.24
CA SER A 268 -14.11 -2.93 15.50
C SER A 268 -12.64 -3.32 15.36
N PRO A 269 -12.28 -4.58 15.57
CA PRO A 269 -10.94 -5.06 15.27
C PRO A 269 -10.69 -5.28 13.77
N ASN A 270 -11.74 -5.27 12.95
CA ASN A 270 -11.63 -5.56 11.52
C ASN A 270 -10.76 -4.52 10.82
N TYR A 271 -9.73 -4.98 10.11
CA TYR A 271 -8.79 -4.13 9.37
C TYR A 271 -8.09 -3.10 10.27
N ALA A 272 -7.98 -3.37 11.57
CA ALA A 272 -7.45 -2.41 12.53
C ALA A 272 -5.91 -2.46 12.65
N SER A 273 -5.26 -3.47 12.06
CA SER A 273 -3.84 -3.76 12.31
C SER A 273 -3.03 -3.76 11.02
N LEU A 274 -1.77 -3.31 11.09
CA LEU A 274 -0.86 -3.22 9.95
C LEU A 274 0.57 -3.55 10.38
N TYR A 275 1.33 -4.19 9.50
CA TYR A 275 2.77 -4.31 9.65
C TYR A 275 3.51 -3.20 8.93
N VAL A 276 4.46 -2.64 9.66
CA VAL A 276 5.34 -1.59 9.19
C VAL A 276 6.72 -2.20 9.00
N TYR A 277 7.06 -2.49 7.74
CA TYR A 277 8.31 -3.14 7.36
C TYR A 277 9.49 -2.17 7.43
N ASN A 278 10.54 -2.57 8.15
CA ASN A 278 11.82 -1.88 8.24
C ASN A 278 12.97 -2.86 7.97
N PHE A 279 14.08 -2.40 7.41
CA PHE A 279 15.20 -3.30 7.10
C PHE A 279 15.90 -3.87 8.33
N ASN A 280 15.69 -3.28 9.50
CA ASN A 280 16.23 -3.71 10.78
C ASN A 280 15.17 -3.56 11.88
N THR A 281 15.45 -4.15 13.04
CA THR A 281 14.68 -3.90 14.27
C THR A 281 14.60 -2.38 14.50
N PRO A 282 13.39 -1.80 14.60
CA PRO A 282 13.20 -0.42 14.99
C PRO A 282 13.96 -0.08 16.28
N GLU A 283 14.76 0.98 16.27
CA GLU A 283 15.39 1.50 17.48
C GLU A 283 14.39 2.36 18.25
N GLU A 284 14.46 2.36 19.58
CA GLU A 284 13.65 3.20 20.47
C GLU A 284 12.12 3.01 20.26
N LEU A 285 11.72 1.80 19.89
CA LEU A 285 10.32 1.40 19.74
C LEU A 285 10.09 0.08 20.46
N TYR A 286 9.03 0.03 21.28
CA TYR A 286 8.68 -1.10 22.12
C TYR A 286 7.20 -1.44 21.97
N ARG A 287 6.85 -2.68 22.32
CA ARG A 287 5.44 -3.09 22.46
C ARG A 287 4.77 -2.21 23.52
N GLY A 288 3.60 -1.68 23.20
CA GLY A 288 2.84 -0.76 24.05
C GLY A 288 3.15 0.71 23.79
N ASP A 289 4.07 1.05 22.89
CA ASP A 289 4.26 2.45 22.51
C ASP A 289 3.05 2.96 21.73
N CYS A 290 2.67 4.21 21.99
CA CYS A 290 1.72 4.93 21.15
C CYS A 290 2.46 5.63 20.02
N LEU A 291 1.87 5.66 18.83
CA LEU A 291 2.35 6.47 17.72
C LEU A 291 1.45 7.70 17.54
N LEU A 292 2.07 8.86 17.35
CA LEU A 292 1.39 10.08 16.88
C LEU A 292 1.17 10.02 15.37
N SER A 293 2.07 9.38 14.64
CA SER A 293 1.93 9.12 13.22
C SER A 293 2.89 8.06 12.72
N PHE A 294 2.56 7.45 11.59
CA PHE A 294 3.53 6.76 10.75
C PHE A 294 3.20 6.98 9.27
N GLN A 295 4.21 6.88 8.42
CA GLN A 295 4.08 7.10 6.98
C GLN A 295 5.02 6.18 6.20
N GLY A 296 4.67 5.86 4.97
CA GLY A 296 5.47 5.03 4.07
C GLY A 296 4.69 4.60 2.85
N ALA A 297 5.28 3.75 2.02
CA ALA A 297 4.63 3.23 0.81
C ALA A 297 3.86 1.96 1.13
N VAL A 298 2.56 1.95 0.86
CA VAL A 298 1.74 0.72 0.93
C VAL A 298 2.21 -0.21 -0.19
N ASP A 299 2.42 -1.47 0.12
CA ASP A 299 2.80 -2.50 -0.83
C ASP A 299 2.12 -3.82 -0.49
N GLU A 300 1.65 -4.50 -1.52
CA GLU A 300 1.17 -5.88 -1.42
C GLU A 300 2.34 -6.82 -1.63
N PHE A 301 2.80 -7.47 -0.57
CA PHE A 301 3.98 -8.32 -0.63
C PHE A 301 3.66 -9.71 -0.10
N GLN A 302 3.71 -10.70 -1.00
CA GLN A 302 3.45 -12.11 -0.66
C GLN A 302 2.04 -12.35 -0.10
N GLY A 303 1.05 -11.64 -0.65
CA GLY A 303 -0.36 -11.72 -0.22
C GLY A 303 -0.67 -10.98 1.07
N TYR A 304 0.22 -10.10 1.53
CA TYR A 304 0.07 -9.41 2.80
C TYR A 304 0.30 -7.90 2.60
N THR A 305 -0.58 -7.08 3.18
CA THR A 305 -0.54 -5.62 3.11
C THR A 305 0.50 -5.08 4.09
N GLU A 306 1.56 -4.44 3.60
CA GLU A 306 2.59 -3.85 4.43
C GLU A 306 2.94 -2.40 4.05
N LEU A 307 3.59 -1.71 4.98
CA LEU A 307 4.10 -0.36 4.75
C LEU A 307 5.63 -0.34 4.71
N LYS A 308 6.20 0.05 3.55
CA LYS A 308 7.63 0.09 3.25
C LYS A 308 8.25 1.48 3.38
N ASN A 309 9.57 1.49 3.63
CA ASN A 309 10.36 2.70 3.85
C ASN A 309 9.71 3.66 4.87
N PRO A 310 9.39 3.15 6.07
CA PRO A 310 8.60 3.85 7.05
C PRO A 310 9.33 5.02 7.70
N PHE A 311 8.53 5.96 8.20
CA PHE A 311 8.92 6.97 9.16
C PHE A 311 7.79 7.10 10.18
N TRP A 312 8.10 7.19 11.47
CA TRP A 312 7.09 7.25 12.53
C TRP A 312 7.50 8.23 13.62
N THR A 313 6.50 8.65 14.40
CA THR A 313 6.67 9.49 15.58
C THR A 313 6.02 8.79 16.76
N VAL A 314 6.79 8.53 17.82
CA VAL A 314 6.31 7.91 19.07
C VAL A 314 5.78 8.99 20.01
N ASP A 315 4.65 8.73 20.66
CA ASP A 315 4.15 9.51 21.79
C ASP A 315 4.85 9.03 23.07
N THR A 316 5.98 9.67 23.40
CA THR A 316 6.79 9.32 24.57
C THR A 316 6.24 9.93 25.84
N CYS A 317 6.44 9.26 26.97
CA CYS A 317 6.10 9.83 28.26
C CYS A 317 7.03 10.95 28.68
N HIS A 318 6.44 12.01 29.22
CA HIS A 318 7.16 13.12 29.82
C HIS A 318 6.95 13.15 31.34
N GLU A 319 7.89 13.72 32.10
CA GLU A 319 7.79 13.83 33.58
C GLU A 319 6.50 14.55 34.05
N GLU A 320 5.90 15.34 33.18
CA GLU A 320 4.69 16.12 33.44
C GLU A 320 3.40 15.35 33.09
N ASP A 321 3.51 14.22 32.38
CA ASP A 321 2.37 13.42 31.94
C ASP A 321 1.77 12.65 33.13
N PRO A 322 0.48 12.89 33.47
CA PRO A 322 -0.14 12.23 34.60
C PRO A 322 -0.34 10.74 34.32
N GLY A 323 0.24 9.89 35.17
CA GLY A 323 0.00 8.45 35.11
C GLY A 323 0.89 7.68 34.13
N CYS A 324 1.96 8.31 33.63
CA CYS A 324 2.98 7.58 32.86
C CYS A 324 4.35 7.59 33.54
N ASP A 325 5.09 6.49 33.39
CA ASP A 325 6.52 6.40 33.72
C ASP A 325 7.37 6.63 32.45
N VAL A 326 8.42 7.45 32.55
CA VAL A 326 9.31 7.77 31.42
C VAL A 326 10.11 6.55 30.93
N ASP A 327 10.21 5.51 31.76
CA ASP A 327 10.89 4.26 31.43
C ASP A 327 9.91 3.17 30.92
N GLU A 328 8.60 3.46 30.81
CA GLU A 328 7.58 2.51 30.35
C GLU A 328 6.87 3.00 29.07
N PRO A 329 6.40 2.08 28.20
CA PRO A 329 5.60 2.44 27.04
C PRO A 329 4.28 3.12 27.43
N LYS A 330 4.02 4.31 26.85
CA LYS A 330 2.87 5.17 27.22
C LYS A 330 1.51 4.49 27.14
N CYS A 331 1.37 3.50 26.26
CA CYS A 331 0.12 2.84 25.92
C CYS A 331 0.18 1.33 26.16
N ALA A 332 1.01 0.89 27.11
CA ALA A 332 1.12 -0.52 27.48
C ALA A 332 -0.23 -1.14 27.86
N ASP A 333 -1.05 -0.42 28.63
CA ASP A 333 -2.40 -0.85 29.04
C ASP A 333 -3.43 -0.82 27.89
N LEU A 334 -3.08 -0.21 26.75
CA LEU A 334 -3.95 -0.15 25.56
C LEU A 334 -3.61 -1.23 24.54
N VAL A 335 -2.60 -2.08 24.76
CA VAL A 335 -2.37 -3.23 23.88
C VAL A 335 -3.65 -4.08 23.88
N PRO A 336 -4.30 -4.30 22.72
CA PRO A 336 -5.59 -4.98 22.69
C PRO A 336 -5.44 -6.42 23.16
N ALA A 337 -6.50 -6.94 23.78
CA ALA A 337 -6.60 -8.38 24.04
C ALA A 337 -6.56 -9.14 22.70
N PRO A 338 -5.93 -10.33 22.66
CA PRO A 338 -5.90 -11.13 21.45
C PRO A 338 -7.30 -11.56 21.03
N ILE A 339 -7.55 -11.59 19.73
CA ILE A 339 -8.80 -12.06 19.15
C ILE A 339 -8.76 -13.58 19.10
N GLU A 340 -9.75 -14.24 19.71
CA GLU A 340 -9.87 -15.69 19.66
C GLU A 340 -10.32 -16.11 18.26
N LEU A 341 -9.56 -17.01 17.64
CA LEU A 341 -9.90 -17.63 16.35
C LEU A 341 -10.09 -19.14 16.53
N ASP A 342 -11.07 -19.70 15.83
CA ASP A 342 -11.34 -21.14 15.75
C ASP A 342 -11.23 -21.69 14.31
N ASP A 343 -11.49 -22.98 14.12
CA ASP A 343 -11.37 -23.63 12.81
C ASP A 343 -12.36 -23.10 11.76
N LEU A 344 -13.49 -22.52 12.18
CA LEU A 344 -14.44 -21.91 11.26
C LEU A 344 -13.90 -20.58 10.73
N ASP A 345 -13.24 -19.80 11.59
CA ASP A 345 -12.65 -18.52 11.21
C ASP A 345 -11.56 -18.71 10.15
N PHE A 346 -10.65 -19.67 10.36
CA PHE A 346 -9.61 -20.01 9.35
C PHE A 346 -10.20 -20.55 8.03
N GLY A 347 -11.45 -21.03 8.05
CA GLY A 347 -12.19 -21.46 6.86
C GLY A 347 -12.91 -20.33 6.13
N ASP A 348 -12.94 -19.11 6.69
CA ASP A 348 -13.57 -17.93 6.12
C ASP A 348 -12.50 -16.92 5.65
N PRO A 349 -12.23 -16.83 4.33
CA PRO A 349 -11.21 -15.94 3.80
C PRO A 349 -11.39 -14.48 4.20
N LEU A 350 -12.63 -13.97 4.25
CA LEU A 350 -12.90 -12.58 4.59
C LEU A 350 -12.66 -12.31 6.08
N THR A 351 -13.02 -13.25 6.94
CA THR A 351 -12.72 -13.14 8.38
C THR A 351 -11.21 -13.12 8.61
N MET A 352 -10.45 -13.97 7.91
CA MET A 352 -9.00 -13.99 8.04
C MET A 352 -8.34 -12.72 7.49
N GLU A 353 -8.80 -12.21 6.35
CA GLU A 353 -8.35 -10.94 5.77
C GLU A 353 -8.56 -9.77 6.76
N ARG A 354 -9.72 -9.70 7.40
CA ARG A 354 -10.03 -8.69 8.43
C ARG A 354 -9.09 -8.73 9.63
N MET A 355 -8.49 -9.88 9.91
CA MET A 355 -7.60 -10.11 11.05
C MET A 355 -6.12 -10.03 10.67
N GLU A 356 -5.80 -9.70 9.41
CA GLU A 356 -4.43 -9.57 8.98
C GLU A 356 -3.66 -8.60 9.89
N SER A 357 -2.45 -9.00 10.32
CA SER A 357 -1.60 -8.25 11.27
C SER A 357 -2.13 -8.11 12.69
N ALA A 358 -3.34 -8.62 12.99
CA ALA A 358 -3.95 -8.50 14.30
C ALA A 358 -3.27 -9.43 15.31
N LEU A 359 -3.37 -9.05 16.59
CA LEU A 359 -3.04 -9.95 17.68
C LEU A 359 -4.17 -10.97 17.85
N VAL A 360 -3.85 -12.25 17.67
CA VAL A 360 -4.82 -13.35 17.70
C VAL A 360 -4.39 -14.42 18.69
N THR A 361 -5.32 -15.28 19.08
CA THR A 361 -5.05 -16.47 19.90
C THR A 361 -5.87 -17.65 19.42
N ILE A 362 -5.26 -18.83 19.44
CA ILE A 362 -5.91 -20.11 19.16
C ILE A 362 -5.71 -21.06 20.33
N HIS A 363 -6.66 -21.97 20.52
CA HIS A 363 -6.70 -22.87 21.68
C HIS A 363 -6.78 -24.34 21.30
N ASN A 364 -6.26 -25.19 22.17
CA ASN A 364 -6.38 -26.66 22.10
C ASN A 364 -5.93 -27.25 20.76
N VAL A 365 -4.78 -26.80 20.26
CA VAL A 365 -4.19 -27.30 19.01
C VAL A 365 -3.29 -28.50 19.25
N THR A 366 -3.00 -29.24 18.18
CA THR A 366 -2.04 -30.34 18.21
C THR A 366 -0.82 -29.97 17.40
N ALA A 367 0.37 -30.14 17.96
CA ALA A 367 1.62 -29.91 17.23
C ALA A 367 1.75 -30.84 16.03
N THR A 368 2.58 -30.45 15.05
CA THR A 368 3.05 -31.31 13.96
C THR A 368 3.43 -32.71 14.46
N THR A 369 3.06 -33.73 13.69
CA THR A 369 3.30 -35.14 14.00
C THR A 369 4.60 -35.65 13.41
N GLU A 370 5.14 -34.99 12.39
CA GLU A 370 6.41 -35.37 11.78
C GLU A 370 7.10 -34.24 11.02
N PHE A 371 8.43 -34.34 10.95
CA PHE A 371 9.26 -33.54 10.05
C PHE A 371 9.84 -34.46 8.97
N LEU A 372 9.42 -34.24 7.73
CA LEU A 372 9.83 -35.06 6.60
C LEU A 372 10.91 -34.35 5.78
N ARG A 373 12.06 -35.02 5.58
CA ARG A 373 13.11 -34.54 4.67
C ARG A 373 12.81 -35.00 3.26
N CYS A 374 12.52 -34.05 2.37
CA CYS A 374 12.20 -34.34 0.98
C CYS A 374 13.38 -34.18 0.02
N ASP A 375 14.47 -33.57 0.48
CA ASP A 375 15.76 -33.61 -0.21
C ASP A 375 16.40 -35.01 -0.06
N GLN A 376 16.08 -35.90 -0.99
CA GLN A 376 16.54 -37.30 -0.96
C GLN A 376 18.00 -37.44 -1.38
N ASN A 377 18.50 -36.47 -2.16
CA ASN A 377 19.85 -36.49 -2.68
C ASN A 377 20.87 -35.82 -1.72
N GLY A 378 20.39 -34.99 -0.79
CA GLY A 378 21.16 -34.36 0.28
C GLY A 378 21.94 -33.12 -0.15
N ASP A 379 21.54 -32.43 -1.21
CA ASP A 379 22.19 -31.20 -1.70
C ASP A 379 21.68 -29.92 -1.04
N GLY A 380 20.67 -30.04 -0.18
CA GLY A 380 20.06 -28.96 0.59
C GLY A 380 18.90 -28.25 -0.13
N VAL A 381 18.46 -28.74 -1.28
CA VAL A 381 17.35 -28.15 -2.06
C VAL A 381 16.42 -29.26 -2.55
N ILE A 382 15.11 -29.02 -2.51
CA ILE A 382 14.14 -29.91 -3.13
C ILE A 382 14.17 -29.72 -4.66
N ASP A 383 14.60 -30.73 -5.39
CA ASP A 383 14.61 -30.74 -6.86
C ASP A 383 13.23 -31.17 -7.40
N TYR A 384 12.47 -30.19 -7.89
CA TYR A 384 11.16 -30.45 -8.49
C TYR A 384 11.19 -31.19 -9.83
N ASP A 385 12.37 -31.34 -10.45
CA ASP A 385 12.57 -32.22 -11.62
C ASP A 385 12.77 -33.68 -11.19
N LEU A 386 13.14 -33.94 -9.93
CA LEU A 386 13.17 -35.28 -9.34
C LEU A 386 11.79 -35.66 -8.81
N ALA A 387 11.13 -36.58 -9.52
CA ALA A 387 9.76 -37.02 -9.19
C ALA A 387 9.60 -37.51 -7.74
N SER A 388 10.65 -38.07 -7.12
CA SER A 388 10.58 -38.57 -5.75
C SER A 388 10.61 -37.47 -4.69
N GLU A 389 11.36 -36.39 -4.91
CA GLU A 389 11.43 -35.24 -3.99
C GLU A 389 10.18 -34.37 -4.14
N LYS A 390 9.76 -34.14 -5.38
CA LYS A 390 8.48 -33.49 -5.69
C LYS A 390 7.29 -34.21 -5.06
N GLN A 391 7.22 -35.53 -5.20
CA GLN A 391 6.11 -36.31 -4.61
C GLN A 391 6.17 -36.32 -3.09
N CYS A 392 7.36 -36.42 -2.49
CA CYS A 392 7.53 -36.31 -1.03
C CYS A 392 6.93 -35.02 -0.48
N LYS A 393 7.19 -33.88 -1.14
CA LYS A 393 6.63 -32.59 -0.73
C LYS A 393 5.10 -32.59 -0.82
N TYR A 394 4.53 -33.07 -1.92
CA TYR A 394 3.07 -33.14 -2.08
C TYR A 394 2.41 -34.13 -1.11
N ASP A 395 3.03 -35.27 -0.86
CA ASP A 395 2.53 -36.25 0.11
C ASP A 395 2.48 -35.64 1.51
N CYS A 396 3.50 -34.84 1.88
CA CYS A 396 3.53 -34.11 3.15
C CYS A 396 2.48 -33.00 3.20
N GLU A 397 2.30 -32.22 2.12
CA GLU A 397 1.25 -31.19 2.04
C GLU A 397 -0.17 -31.76 2.16
N ASP A 398 -0.39 -33.02 1.77
CA ASP A 398 -1.68 -33.71 1.90
C ASP A 398 -1.90 -34.35 3.30
N GLU A 399 -0.85 -34.49 4.12
CA GLU A 399 -0.90 -35.11 5.45
C GLU A 399 -0.89 -34.06 6.56
N VAL A 400 -2.04 -33.88 7.22
CA VAL A 400 -2.18 -32.95 8.34
C VAL A 400 -1.17 -33.27 9.44
N GLY A 401 -0.34 -32.28 9.77
CA GLY A 401 0.72 -32.40 10.75
C GLY A 401 2.07 -32.84 10.19
N CYS A 402 2.22 -33.05 8.87
CA CYS A 402 3.52 -33.21 8.25
C CYS A 402 4.14 -31.85 7.93
N VAL A 403 5.39 -31.63 8.36
CA VAL A 403 6.15 -30.42 8.01
C VAL A 403 7.35 -30.81 7.14
N VAL A 404 7.48 -30.15 5.98
CA VAL A 404 8.66 -30.29 5.14
C VAL A 404 9.86 -29.68 5.86
N LYS A 405 10.84 -30.52 6.19
CA LYS A 405 11.97 -30.14 7.04
C LYS A 405 12.83 -29.05 6.43
N GLU A 406 13.01 -29.04 5.11
CA GLU A 406 13.75 -28.01 4.39
C GLU A 406 13.08 -26.63 4.51
N ASP A 407 11.75 -26.56 4.48
CA ASP A 407 11.01 -25.30 4.65
C ASP A 407 11.13 -24.80 6.10
N TYR A 408 11.04 -25.69 7.10
CA TYR A 408 11.30 -25.34 8.50
C TYR A 408 12.74 -24.86 8.74
N ASP A 409 13.75 -25.50 8.13
CA ASP A 409 15.15 -25.13 8.30
C ASP A 409 15.45 -23.72 7.77
N VAL A 410 14.69 -23.25 6.78
CA VAL A 410 14.85 -21.92 6.15
C VAL A 410 14.00 -20.86 6.83
N TYR A 411 12.71 -21.14 7.05
CA TYR A 411 11.73 -20.14 7.49
C TYR A 411 11.36 -20.25 8.98
N PHE A 412 11.73 -21.35 9.63
CA PHE A 412 11.38 -21.67 11.02
C PHE A 412 9.87 -21.74 11.27
N THR A 413 9.11 -22.02 10.21
CA THR A 413 7.67 -22.25 10.25
C THR A 413 7.39 -23.73 10.40
N TRP A 414 6.56 -24.09 11.37
CA TRP A 414 5.99 -25.43 11.54
C TRP A 414 4.46 -25.32 11.67
N THR A 415 3.72 -26.42 11.58
CA THR A 415 2.26 -26.39 11.61
C THR A 415 1.69 -26.91 12.92
N VAL A 416 0.55 -26.34 13.31
CA VAL A 416 -0.34 -26.90 14.31
C VAL A 416 -1.68 -27.26 13.66
N ASN A 417 -2.31 -28.32 14.14
CA ASN A 417 -3.62 -28.77 13.72
C ASN A 417 -4.69 -28.23 14.70
N LEU A 418 -5.60 -27.42 14.16
CA LEU A 418 -6.81 -26.91 14.79
C LEU A 418 -8.02 -27.57 14.10
N ASN A 419 -8.53 -28.67 14.66
CA ASN A 419 -9.71 -29.39 14.13
C ASN A 419 -9.67 -29.76 12.62
N ASN A 420 -8.50 -30.18 12.12
CA ASN A 420 -8.16 -30.47 10.72
C ASN A 420 -7.87 -29.24 9.84
N VAL A 421 -7.73 -28.06 10.45
CA VAL A 421 -7.16 -26.88 9.79
C VAL A 421 -5.72 -26.73 10.24
N GLU A 422 -4.80 -26.61 9.29
CA GLU A 422 -3.40 -26.33 9.60
C GLU A 422 -3.17 -24.82 9.72
N VAL A 423 -2.44 -24.44 10.76
CA VAL A 423 -2.01 -23.06 11.01
C VAL A 423 -0.50 -23.07 11.19
N GLY A 424 0.19 -22.19 10.48
CA GLY A 424 1.63 -22.04 10.62
C GLY A 424 1.99 -21.32 11.91
N VAL A 425 3.15 -21.65 12.48
CA VAL A 425 3.70 -21.00 13.67
C VAL A 425 5.19 -20.75 13.44
N VAL A 426 5.63 -19.51 13.64
CA VAL A 426 7.06 -19.14 13.60
C VAL A 426 7.54 -18.83 15.00
N SER A 427 8.32 -19.74 15.57
CA SER A 427 8.55 -19.74 17.01
C SER A 427 10.01 -19.73 17.45
N LYS A 428 10.93 -19.94 16.51
CA LYS A 428 12.37 -20.08 16.81
C LYS A 428 12.96 -18.80 17.39
N GLY A 429 13.58 -18.94 18.56
CA GLY A 429 14.22 -17.82 19.27
C GLY A 429 13.25 -16.94 20.05
N ILE A 430 11.94 -17.22 19.97
CA ILE A 430 10.90 -16.51 20.71
C ILE A 430 10.42 -17.37 21.87
N ILE A 431 10.02 -18.61 21.57
CA ILE A 431 9.54 -19.58 22.56
C ILE A 431 10.58 -20.68 22.79
N GLY A 432 10.58 -21.26 23.99
CA GLY A 432 11.48 -22.37 24.34
C GLY A 432 11.01 -23.75 23.86
N PHE A 433 9.95 -23.83 23.04
CA PHE A 433 9.40 -25.06 22.50
C PHE A 433 10.14 -25.47 21.23
N ASP A 434 10.70 -26.68 21.23
CA ASP A 434 11.35 -27.28 20.07
C ASP A 434 10.36 -28.23 19.37
N PRO A 435 9.77 -27.84 18.23
CA PRO A 435 8.79 -28.70 17.57
C PRO A 435 9.42 -29.99 17.00
N GLU A 436 10.75 -30.05 16.83
CA GLU A 436 11.43 -31.24 16.30
C GLU A 436 11.72 -32.32 17.35
N ASP A 437 11.62 -31.99 18.64
CA ASP A 437 11.84 -32.99 19.71
C ASP A 437 10.78 -34.10 19.58
N GLU A 438 11.22 -35.36 19.55
CA GLU A 438 10.34 -36.52 19.48
C GLU A 438 9.26 -36.52 20.58
N ALA A 439 9.54 -35.90 21.74
CA ALA A 439 8.58 -35.77 22.84
C ALA A 439 7.47 -34.75 22.56
N ASN A 440 7.68 -33.82 21.62
CA ASN A 440 6.78 -32.73 21.28
C ASN A 440 5.93 -33.01 20.03
N LEU A 441 6.28 -34.02 19.24
CA LEU A 441 5.51 -34.42 18.06
C LEU A 441 4.10 -34.88 18.45
N GLY A 442 3.09 -34.28 17.83
CA GLY A 442 1.67 -34.53 18.13
C GLY A 442 1.25 -34.10 19.54
N GLN A 443 2.06 -33.30 20.24
CA GLN A 443 1.72 -32.82 21.57
C GLN A 443 0.55 -31.84 21.53
N SER A 444 -0.39 -31.98 22.47
CA SER A 444 -1.44 -30.97 22.66
C SER A 444 -0.87 -29.69 23.26
N ILE A 445 -1.23 -28.56 22.65
CA ILE A 445 -0.87 -27.20 23.07
C ILE A 445 -2.16 -26.49 23.44
N TYR A 446 -2.19 -25.89 24.62
CA TYR A 446 -3.41 -25.28 25.13
C TYR A 446 -3.70 -23.92 24.49
N LYS A 447 -2.68 -23.09 24.30
CA LYS A 447 -2.83 -21.72 23.78
C LYS A 447 -1.60 -21.32 22.98
N ILE A 448 -1.84 -20.70 21.83
CA ILE A 448 -0.84 -19.95 21.06
C ILE A 448 -1.42 -18.58 20.76
N THR A 449 -0.74 -17.55 21.20
CA THR A 449 -1.05 -16.14 20.94
C THR A 449 0.05 -15.56 20.05
N GLY A 450 -0.26 -14.56 19.24
CA GLY A 450 0.74 -13.90 18.42
C GLY A 450 0.10 -13.06 17.34
N THR A 451 0.92 -12.43 16.51
CA THR A 451 0.41 -11.67 15.38
C THR A 451 0.15 -12.58 14.18
N LEU A 452 -1.01 -12.39 13.54
CA LEU A 452 -1.42 -13.11 12.34
C LEU A 452 -0.73 -12.53 11.10
N LYS A 453 -0.24 -13.40 10.22
CA LYS A 453 0.38 -13.05 8.95
C LYS A 453 -0.08 -13.99 7.83
N HIS A 454 -0.42 -13.43 6.68
CA HIS A 454 -0.71 -14.18 5.45
C HIS A 454 0.57 -14.44 4.62
N LEU A 455 0.57 -15.55 3.88
CA LEU A 455 1.55 -15.89 2.85
C LEU A 455 0.83 -16.56 1.66
N ASP A 456 0.80 -15.88 0.51
CA ASP A 456 0.11 -16.33 -0.71
C ASP A 456 0.65 -17.64 -1.32
N PHE A 457 1.95 -17.90 -1.18
CA PHE A 457 2.64 -19.07 -1.74
C PHE A 457 2.80 -20.25 -0.77
N GLY A 458 2.32 -20.12 0.47
CA GLY A 458 2.46 -21.13 1.52
C GLY A 458 1.19 -21.97 1.72
N SER A 459 1.38 -23.23 2.11
CA SER A 459 0.34 -24.04 2.78
C SER A 459 0.90 -24.50 4.13
N PRO A 460 0.26 -24.15 5.26
CA PRO A 460 -0.89 -23.26 5.38
C PRO A 460 -0.55 -21.81 5.02
N ALA A 461 -1.56 -21.06 4.58
CA ALA A 461 -1.39 -19.66 4.16
C ALA A 461 -1.26 -18.70 5.36
N TRP A 462 -1.82 -19.06 6.52
CA TRP A 462 -1.86 -18.22 7.70
C TRP A 462 -0.87 -18.69 8.76
N ILE A 463 -0.11 -17.73 9.30
CA ILE A 463 0.94 -17.95 10.28
C ILE A 463 0.66 -17.09 11.52
N ILE A 464 0.84 -17.68 12.69
CA ILE A 464 0.90 -16.96 13.97
C ILE A 464 2.37 -16.80 14.38
N ILE A 465 2.75 -15.58 14.71
CA ILE A 465 4.08 -15.22 15.19
C ILE A 465 3.97 -14.81 16.65
N PRO A 466 4.28 -15.70 17.62
CA PRO A 466 4.33 -15.33 19.03
C PRO A 466 5.26 -14.12 19.27
N ARG A 467 4.98 -13.33 20.30
CA ARG A 467 5.79 -12.14 20.63
C ARG A 467 6.88 -12.46 21.63
N ASP A 468 6.57 -13.32 22.59
CA ASP A 468 7.43 -13.73 23.70
C ASP A 468 7.02 -15.13 24.22
N PRO A 469 7.69 -15.69 25.24
CA PRO A 469 7.33 -17.00 25.79
C PRO A 469 5.93 -17.07 26.45
N GLU A 470 5.33 -15.97 26.88
CA GLU A 470 4.01 -15.95 27.54
C GLU A 470 2.86 -16.19 26.56
N ASP A 471 3.13 -15.94 25.27
CA ASP A 471 2.22 -16.21 24.16
C ASP A 471 2.09 -17.72 23.83
N PHE A 472 2.77 -18.62 24.55
CA PHE A 472 2.71 -20.06 24.30
C PHE A 472 2.53 -20.89 25.57
N CYS A 473 1.48 -21.71 25.62
CA CYS A 473 1.19 -22.56 26.78
C CYS A 473 0.86 -24.00 26.38
N LEU A 474 1.51 -24.95 27.03
CA LEU A 474 1.18 -26.38 26.88
C LEU A 474 -0.06 -26.80 27.67
N THR A 475 -0.39 -26.09 28.76
CA THR A 475 -1.52 -26.44 29.64
C THR A 475 -2.28 -25.19 30.05
N GLN A 476 -3.55 -25.35 30.42
CA GLN A 476 -4.36 -24.25 30.95
C GLN A 476 -3.74 -23.61 32.20
N THR A 477 -3.28 -24.43 33.15
CA THR A 477 -2.68 -23.92 34.40
C THR A 477 -1.42 -23.12 34.15
N GLY A 478 -0.57 -23.53 33.19
CA GLY A 478 0.62 -22.77 32.84
C GLY A 478 0.34 -21.44 32.10
N CYS A 479 -0.92 -21.16 31.82
CA CYS A 479 -1.38 -19.98 31.09
C CYS A 479 -2.11 -18.97 31.99
N GLU A 480 -2.47 -19.39 33.21
CA GLU A 480 -3.17 -18.61 34.22
C GLU A 480 -2.22 -18.13 35.35
N GLU A 481 -0.97 -18.62 35.35
CA GLU A 481 0.15 -18.17 36.20
C GLU A 481 0.96 -17.08 35.51
#